data_AF-A0A3Q1GSK6-F1
#
_entry.id   AF-A0A3Q1GSK6-F1
#
_cell.length_a   1.000
_cell.length_b   1.000
_cell.length_c   1.000
_cell.angle_alpha   90.00
_cell.angle_beta   90.00
_cell.angle_gamma   90.00
#
_symmetry.space_group_name_H-M   'P 1'
#
loop_
_entity.id
_entity.type
_entity.pdbx_description
1 polymer ?
#
loop_
_entity_poly.entity_id
_entity_poly.type
_entity_poly.pdbx_seq_one_letter_code
_entity_poly.pdbx_strand_id
1 'polypeptide(L)' 'MFLQYYLNENGDRVYTLKKVNPEGQPTSSAHPARFSPDDKFSRHRVMLKKRFNILLTQQPRPVL' A
#
# COMPACT_ATOMS: atom_id res chain seq x y z
N MET A 1 15.72 0.41 3.79
CA MET A 1 15.55 1.36 2.67
C MET A 1 15.26 2.74 3.22
N PHE A 2 16.03 3.75 2.81
CA PHE A 2 15.94 5.09 3.39
C PHE A 2 14.89 5.96 2.72
N LEU A 3 14.63 5.75 1.43
CA LEU A 3 13.68 6.54 0.67
C LEU A 3 12.25 6.35 1.21
N GLN A 4 11.65 7.45 1.64
CA GLN A 4 10.27 7.55 2.08
C GLN A 4 9.46 8.41 1.10
N TYR A 5 8.14 8.39 1.24
CA TYR A 5 7.23 9.30 0.57
C TYR A 5 6.02 9.63 1.44
N TYR A 6 5.34 10.71 1.09
CA TYR A 6 3.97 11.02 1.52
C TYR A 6 3.15 11.43 0.28
N LEU A 7 1.82 11.50 0.43
CA LEU A 7 0.92 11.95 -0.63
C LEU A 7 0.65 13.43 -0.45
N ASN A 8 0.75 14.22 -1.52
CA ASN A 8 0.28 15.61 -1.52
C ASN A 8 -1.25 15.66 -1.69
N GLU A 9 -1.82 16.87 -1.68
CA GLU A 9 -3.27 17.09 -1.87
C GLU A 9 -3.79 16.55 -3.22
N ASN A 10 -2.93 16.49 -4.23
CA ASN A 10 -3.26 15.95 -5.56
C ASN A 10 -3.18 14.40 -5.61
N GLY A 11 -2.69 13.75 -4.56
CA GLY A 11 -2.45 12.30 -4.52
C GLY A 11 -1.12 11.85 -5.14
N ASP A 12 -0.22 12.77 -5.49
CA ASP A 12 1.11 12.46 -5.99
C ASP A 12 2.08 12.14 -4.85
N ARG A 13 3.06 11.28 -5.16
CA ARG A 13 4.11 10.91 -4.20
C ARG A 13 5.19 11.99 -4.14
N VAL A 14 5.36 12.59 -2.97
CA VAL A 14 6.51 13.46 -2.68
C VAL A 14 7.56 12.67 -1.92
N TYR A 15 8.73 12.50 -2.53
CA TYR A 15 9.81 11.71 -1.96
C TYR A 15 10.63 12.49 -0.94
N THR A 16 11.08 11.80 0.10
CA THR A 16 11.87 12.39 1.18
C THR A 16 12.72 11.33 1.90
N LEU A 17 13.74 11.78 2.62
CA LEU A 17 14.51 10.94 3.55
C LEU A 17 14.06 11.13 5.00
N LYS A 18 13.24 12.16 5.27
CA LYS A 18 12.69 12.43 6.60
C LYS A 18 11.64 11.38 6.95
N LYS A 19 11.51 11.07 8.24
CA LYS A 19 10.52 10.12 8.76
C LYS A 19 9.14 10.73 8.96
N VAL A 20 9.06 12.05 8.94
CA VAL A 20 7.86 12.84 9.21
C VAL A 20 7.65 13.82 8.05
N ASN A 21 6.40 13.96 7.60
CA ASN A 21 6.01 14.90 6.56
C ASN A 21 5.91 16.34 7.13
N PRO A 22 5.69 17.38 6.30
CA PRO A 22 5.55 18.76 6.79
C PRO A 22 4.41 18.98 7.79
N GLU A 23 3.38 18.12 7.77
CA GLU A 23 2.20 18.17 8.65
C GLU A 23 2.39 17.39 9.97
N GLY A 24 3.55 16.78 10.20
CA GLY A 24 3.82 16.00 11.41
C GLY A 24 3.39 14.53 11.34
N GLN A 25 2.85 14.05 10.20
CA GLN A 25 2.45 12.66 10.00
C GLN A 25 3.64 11.77 9.58
N PRO A 26 3.63 10.47 9.94
CA PRO A 26 4.69 9.56 9.55
C PRO A 26 4.70 9.29 8.04
N THR A 27 5.89 9.31 7.46
CA THR A 27 6.11 8.97 6.04
C THR A 27 6.12 7.46 5.81
N SER A 28 5.80 7.05 4.58
CA SER A 28 5.75 5.64 4.16
C SER A 28 6.98 5.24 3.34
N SER A 29 7.38 3.96 3.40
CA SER A 29 8.47 3.44 2.58
C SER A 29 8.14 3.54 1.09
N ALA A 30 9.04 4.13 0.30
CA ALA A 30 8.89 4.23 -1.15
C ALA A 30 9.00 2.87 -1.87
N HIS A 31 9.56 1.87 -1.20
CA HIS A 31 9.82 0.55 -1.77
C HIS A 31 8.72 -0.44 -1.40
N PRO A 32 8.34 -1.33 -2.33
CA PRO A 32 7.35 -2.37 -2.05
C PRO A 32 7.86 -3.37 -1.01
N ALA A 33 6.93 -4.08 -0.37
CA ALA A 33 7.26 -5.21 0.47
C ALA A 33 7.97 -6.30 -0.36
N ARG A 34 8.94 -6.99 0.26
CA ARG A 34 9.71 -8.05 -0.41
C ARG A 34 8.77 -9.18 -0.84
N PHE A 35 8.86 -9.57 -2.11
CA PHE A 35 8.18 -10.77 -2.60
C PHE A 35 8.90 -12.04 -2.12
N SER A 36 8.12 -13.04 -1.74
CA SER A 36 8.62 -14.37 -1.34
C SER A 36 7.79 -15.41 -2.07
N PRO A 37 8.38 -16.28 -2.92
CA PRO A 37 7.63 -17.26 -3.69
C PRO A 37 6.79 -18.21 -2.82
N ASP A 38 7.32 -18.61 -1.67
CA ASP A 38 6.65 -19.51 -0.71
C ASP A 38 5.41 -18.89 -0.03
N ASP A 39 5.36 -17.55 0.10
CA ASP A 39 4.23 -16.78 0.64
C ASP A 39 3.41 -17.49 1.75
N LYS A 40 4.06 -17.92 2.83
CA LYS A 40 3.46 -18.69 3.94
C LYS A 40 2.19 -18.05 4.54
N PHE A 41 2.05 -16.73 4.41
CA PHE A 41 0.92 -15.96 4.95
C PHE A 41 -0.14 -15.59 3.90
N SER A 42 -0.10 -16.19 2.71
CA SER A 42 -1.05 -16.00 1.61
C SER A 42 -2.51 -16.12 2.07
N ARG A 43 -2.85 -17.18 2.82
CA ARG A 43 -4.19 -17.42 3.38
C ARG A 43 -4.70 -16.25 4.22
N HIS A 44 -3.85 -15.71 5.10
CA HIS A 44 -4.22 -14.58 5.97
C HIS A 44 -4.43 -13.31 5.16
N ARG A 45 -3.56 -13.03 4.18
CA ARG A 45 -3.69 -11.87 3.28
C ARG A 45 -4.98 -11.92 2.48
N VAL A 46 -5.31 -13.07 1.88
CA VAL A 46 -6.54 -13.25 1.09
C VAL A 46 -7.78 -13.14 1.97
N MET A 47 -7.78 -13.76 3.15
CA MET A 47 -8.90 -13.67 4.09
C MET A 47 -9.17 -12.23 4.54
N LEU A 48 -8.11 -11.45 4.82
CA LEU A 48 -8.25 -10.04 5.18
C LEU A 48 -8.85 -9.23 4.04
N LYS A 49 -8.36 -9.40 2.80
CA LYS A 49 -8.94 -8.75 1.62
C LYS A 49 -10.43 -9.11 1.43
N LYS A 50 -10.79 -10.38 1.67
CA LYS A 50 -12.19 -10.85 1.57
C LYS A 50 -13.10 -10.15 2.58
N ARG A 51 -12.65 -9.98 3.83
CA ARG A 51 -13.42 -9.31 4.89
C ARG A 51 -13.73 -7.84 4.59
N PHE A 52 -12.82 -7.15 3.92
CA PHE A 52 -12.98 -5.74 3.54
C PHE A 52 -13.52 -5.54 2.11
N ASN A 53 -14.00 -6.61 1.45
CA ASN A 53 -14.51 -6.56 0.07
C ASN A 53 -13.52 -5.97 -0.96
N ILE A 54 -12.21 -6.18 -0.77
CA ILE A 54 -11.15 -5.63 -1.65
C ILE A 54 -10.81 -6.59 -2.80
N LEU A 55 -11.27 -7.85 -2.76
CA LEU A 55 -10.99 -8.79 -3.85
C LEU A 55 -11.70 -8.37 -5.13
N LEU A 56 -11.01 -8.43 -6.27
CA LEU A 56 -11.61 -8.12 -7.57
C LEU A 56 -12.83 -8.99 -7.87
N THR A 57 -12.86 -10.23 -7.39
CA THR A 57 -13.99 -11.15 -7.55
C THR A 57 -15.23 -10.73 -6.76
N GLN A 58 -15.10 -9.81 -5.80
CA GLN A 58 -16.21 -9.23 -5.03
C GLN A 58 -16.70 -7.90 -5.62
N GLN A 59 -15.94 -7.30 -6.54
CA GLN A 59 -16.27 -6.03 -7.17
C GLN A 59 -17.17 -6.26 -8.41
N PRO A 60 -18.04 -5.30 -8.76
CA PRO A 60 -18.83 -5.39 -9.98
C PRO A 60 -17.90 -5.50 -11.19
N ARG A 61 -18.36 -6.20 -12.23
CA ARG A 61 -17.59 -6.32 -13.47
C ARG A 61 -17.35 -4.91 -14.03
N PRO A 62 -16.10 -4.54 -14.39
CA PRO A 62 -15.84 -3.24 -14.98
C PRO A 62 -16.70 -3.09 -16.24
N VAL A 63 -17.42 -1.98 -16.32
CA VAL A 63 -18.15 -1.59 -17.53
C VAL A 63 -17.07 -1.12 -18.52
N LEU A 64 -17.01 -1.76 -19.69
CA LEU A 64 -16.11 -1.39 -20.79
C LEU A 64 -16.56 -0.08 -21.44
#